data_AF-A0A4C1TIG7-F1
#
_entry.id   AF-A0A4C1TIG7-F1
#
_cell.length_a   1.000
_cell.length_b   1.000
_cell.length_c   1.000
_cell.angle_alpha   90.00
_cell.angle_beta   90.00
_cell.angle_gamma   90.00
#
_symmetry.space_group_name_H-M   'P 1'
#
loop_
_entity.id
_entity.type
_entity.pdbx_description
1 polymer ?
#
loop_
_entity_poly.entity_id
_entity_poly.type
_entity_poly.pdbx_seq_one_letter_code
_entity_poly.pdbx_strand_id
1 'polypeptide(L)'
;MSKRESAKVPITLYDNALEAFNKIKNSLSSEEVIFAFPNFEKEFHLTTDASSCALGAVLEQEGKPVTFISRTLNKAEENYATNEKEMLAIVWALKTLRNYLYGSAAVKIFKTTDLGRMH
;
A
#
# COMPACT_ATOMS: atom_id res chain seq x y z
N MET A 1 -12.39 14.67 30.38
CA MET A 1 -11.60 15.14 29.21
C MET A 1 -10.19 14.57 29.30
N SER A 2 -9.83 13.57 28.48
CA SER A 2 -8.53 12.87 28.54
C SER A 2 -7.59 13.43 27.47
N LYS A 3 -6.60 14.23 27.86
CA LYS A 3 -5.51 14.69 26.99
C LYS A 3 -4.56 13.52 26.71
N ARG A 4 -4.52 13.04 25.48
CA ARG A 4 -3.43 12.19 24.96
C ARG A 4 -2.42 13.10 24.26
N GLU A 5 -1.49 13.69 25.00
CA GLU A 5 -0.33 14.35 24.41
C GLU A 5 0.79 13.31 24.27
N SER A 6 1.12 12.97 23.03
CA SER A 6 2.26 12.09 22.71
C SER A 6 3.56 12.77 23.12
N ALA A 7 4.45 12.05 23.79
CA ALA A 7 5.76 12.57 24.17
C ALA A 7 6.51 13.10 22.93
N LYS A 8 6.96 14.36 22.98
CA LYS A 8 7.85 14.97 21.98
C LYS A 8 9.23 14.30 22.07
N VAL A 9 9.37 13.14 21.44
CA VAL A 9 10.68 12.52 21.24
C VAL A 9 11.40 13.33 20.15
N PRO A 10 12.56 13.93 20.44
CA PRO A 10 13.34 14.62 19.43
C PRO A 10 13.86 13.59 18.42
N ILE A 11 13.38 13.67 17.18
CA ILE A 11 13.84 12.83 16.08
C ILE A 11 15.17 13.42 15.59
N THR A 12 16.30 12.82 15.99
CA THR A 12 17.61 13.17 15.43
C THR A 12 17.76 12.50 14.06
N LEU A 13 17.66 13.31 13.00
CA LEU A 13 17.89 12.85 11.62
C LEU A 13 19.41 12.72 11.41
N TYR A 14 19.93 11.52 11.55
CA TYR A 14 21.31 11.19 11.18
C TYR A 14 21.50 11.37 9.65
N ASP A 15 22.69 11.76 9.20
CA ASP A 15 22.95 12.07 7.78
C ASP A 15 22.64 10.89 6.84
N ASN A 16 22.87 9.66 7.31
CA ASN A 16 22.51 8.43 6.59
C ASN A 16 20.98 8.25 6.42
N ALA A 17 20.19 8.64 7.43
CA ALA A 17 18.74 8.62 7.36
C ALA A 17 18.21 9.70 6.41
N LEU A 18 18.88 10.86 6.36
CA LEU A 18 18.56 11.93 5.42
C LEU A 18 18.87 11.53 3.97
N GLU A 19 20.00 10.87 3.73
CA GLU A 19 20.33 10.31 2.41
C GLU A 19 19.35 9.23 1.97
N ALA A 20 19.00 8.29 2.85
CA ALA A 20 18.00 7.26 2.56
C ALA A 20 16.63 7.88 2.25
N PHE A 21 16.21 8.88 3.04
CA PHE A 21 14.97 9.62 2.81
C PHE A 21 14.99 10.36 1.47
N ASN A 22 16.10 11.03 1.12
CA ASN A 22 16.25 11.72 -0.16
C ASN A 22 16.27 10.73 -1.34
N LYS A 23 16.87 9.55 -1.19
CA LYS A 23 16.82 8.49 -2.22
C LYS A 23 15.40 7.99 -2.45
N ILE A 24 14.65 7.75 -1.37
CA ILE A 24 13.24 7.34 -1.43
C ILE A 24 12.41 8.45 -2.07
N LYS A 25 12.60 9.70 -1.64
CA LYS A 25 11.91 10.87 -2.18
C LYS A 25 12.19 11.06 -3.68
N ASN A 26 13.43 10.93 -4.11
CA ASN A 26 13.81 11.05 -5.52
C ASN A 26 13.29 9.87 -6.35
N SER A 27 13.26 8.66 -5.79
CA SER A 27 12.67 7.49 -6.46
C SER A 27 11.15 7.58 -6.56
N LEU A 28 10.48 8.16 -5.56
CA LEU A 28 9.04 8.43 -5.59
C LEU A 28 8.67 9.61 -6.50
N SER A 29 9.61 10.52 -6.73
CA SER A 29 9.44 11.71 -7.57
C SER A 29 9.90 11.51 -9.01
N SER A 30 10.39 10.32 -9.37
CA SER A 30 10.80 10.01 -10.74
C SER A 30 9.57 9.90 -11.65
N GLU A 31 9.75 10.23 -12.93
CA GLU A 31 8.67 10.23 -13.93
C GLU A 31 7.96 8.87 -14.09
N GLU A 32 8.60 7.78 -13.69
CA GLU A 32 8.05 6.41 -13.70
C GLU A 32 7.02 6.15 -12.58
N VAL A 33 7.09 6.92 -11.49
CA VAL A 33 6.14 6.87 -10.36
C VAL A 33 5.05 7.95 -10.51
N ILE A 34 5.07 8.74 -11.59
CA ILE A 34 3.96 9.64 -11.92
C ILE A 34 2.74 8.78 -12.16
N PHE A 35 1.88 8.75 -11.13
CA PHE A 35 0.53 8.24 -11.09
C PHE A 35 -0.07 8.28 -12.49
N ALA A 36 -0.06 7.12 -13.16
CA ALA A 36 -0.68 7.03 -14.48
C ALA A 36 -2.13 7.48 -14.32
N PHE A 37 -2.61 8.36 -15.21
CA PHE A 37 -4.02 8.75 -15.19
C PHE A 37 -4.85 7.47 -15.29
N PRO A 38 -5.73 7.20 -14.29
CA PRO A 38 -6.48 5.95 -14.25
C PRO A 38 -7.36 5.87 -15.50
N ASN A 39 -7.18 4.83 -16.30
CA ASN A 39 -8.04 4.57 -17.44
C ASN A 39 -9.09 3.54 -17.03
N PHE A 40 -10.31 4.02 -16.81
CA PHE A 40 -11.44 3.20 -16.37
C PHE A 40 -11.92 2.17 -17.41
N GLU A 41 -11.55 2.33 -18.69
CA GLU A 41 -11.85 1.36 -19.74
C GLU A 41 -10.91 0.13 -19.70
N LYS A 42 -9.80 0.24 -18.97
CA LYS A 42 -8.79 -0.83 -18.86
C LYS A 42 -8.90 -1.57 -17.53
N GLU A 43 -8.30 -2.76 -17.52
CA GLU A 43 -8.24 -3.62 -16.35
C GLU A 43 -7.23 -3.10 -15.33
N PHE A 44 -7.66 -2.99 -14.07
CA PHE A 44 -6.75 -2.70 -12.97
C PHE A 44 -6.21 -3.98 -12.34
N HIS A 45 -4.94 -3.95 -11.96
CA HIS A 45 -4.30 -4.96 -11.16
C HIS A 45 -4.11 -4.42 -9.74
N LEU A 46 -4.72 -5.10 -8.78
CA LEU A 46 -4.60 -4.79 -7.37
C LEU A 46 -3.72 -5.84 -6.69
N THR A 47 -2.49 -5.48 -6.35
CA THR A 47 -1.60 -6.36 -5.60
C THR A 47 -1.67 -5.99 -4.13
N THR A 48 -2.05 -6.94 -3.27
CA THR A 48 -2.15 -6.74 -1.82
C THR A 48 -1.08 -7.52 -1.07
N ASP A 49 -0.51 -6.90 -0.05
CA ASP A 49 0.44 -7.50 0.87
C ASP A 49 0.01 -7.29 2.32
N ALA A 50 0.25 -8.29 3.15
CA ALA A 50 -0.05 -8.26 4.58
C ALA A 50 1.17 -8.74 5.35
N SER A 51 1.74 -7.83 6.14
CA SER A 51 2.82 -8.13 7.07
C SER A 51 2.28 -8.36 8.49
N SER A 52 3.16 -8.71 9.42
CA SER A 52 2.80 -8.86 10.84
C SER A 52 2.25 -7.57 11.46
N CYS A 53 2.71 -6.40 10.99
CA CYS A 53 2.44 -5.09 11.61
C CYS A 53 1.68 -4.12 10.70
N ALA A 54 1.64 -4.34 9.39
CA ALA A 54 1.05 -3.41 8.43
C ALA A 54 0.47 -4.12 7.20
N LEU A 55 -0.50 -3.47 6.57
CA LEU A 55 -1.10 -3.85 5.30
C LEU A 55 -0.63 -2.89 4.21
N GLY A 56 -0.42 -3.42 3.02
CA GLY A 56 -0.06 -2.66 1.83
C GLY A 56 -0.89 -3.12 0.65
N ALA A 57 -1.16 -2.19 -0.27
CA ALA A 57 -1.67 -2.54 -1.58
C ALA A 57 -1.21 -1.55 -2.64
N VAL A 58 -1.01 -2.07 -3.84
CA VAL A 58 -0.62 -1.33 -5.03
C VAL A 58 -1.68 -1.55 -6.07
N LEU A 59 -2.26 -0.46 -6.56
CA LEU A 59 -3.08 -0.46 -7.75
C LEU A 59 -2.18 -0.11 -8.92
N GLU A 60 -2.11 -0.96 -9.92
CA GLU A 60 -1.33 -0.75 -11.14
C GLU A 60 -2.17 -1.03 -12.37
N GLN A 61 -1.73 -0.49 -13.51
CA GLN A 61 -2.37 -0.66 -14.80
C GLN A 61 -1.28 -0.72 -15.87
N GLU A 62 -1.28 -1.76 -16.72
CA GLU A 62 -0.28 -1.94 -17.79
C GLU A 62 1.17 -1.86 -17.30
N GLY A 63 1.45 -2.37 -16.09
CA GLY A 63 2.78 -2.34 -15.47
C GLY A 63 3.20 -0.98 -14.89
N LYS A 64 2.28 -0.01 -14.82
CA LYS A 64 2.52 1.29 -14.19
C LYS A 64 1.69 1.44 -12.90
N PRO A 65 2.29 1.88 -11.78
CA PRO A 65 1.55 2.10 -10.55
C PRO A 65 0.61 3.30 -10.71
N VAL A 66 -0.67 3.06 -10.42
CA VAL A 66 -1.72 4.08 -10.36
C VAL A 66 -1.81 4.65 -8.97
N THR A 67 -1.79 3.83 -7.91
CA THR A 67 -1.76 4.34 -6.53
C THR A 67 -1.22 3.33 -5.54
N PHE A 68 -0.58 3.83 -4.49
CA PHE A 68 -0.07 3.05 -3.37
C PHE A 68 -0.88 3.38 -2.14
N ILE A 69 -1.36 2.36 -1.44
CA ILE A 69 -2.03 2.50 -0.15
C ILE A 69 -1.32 1.61 0.86
N SER A 70 -1.12 2.14 2.07
CA SER A 70 -0.62 1.35 3.20
C SER A 70 -1.28 1.80 4.50
N ARG A 71 -1.39 0.88 5.45
CA ARG A 71 -1.93 1.15 6.79
C ARG A 71 -1.28 0.24 7.81
N THR A 72 -0.92 0.77 8.96
CA THR A 72 -0.51 -0.03 10.12
C THR A 72 -1.71 -0.78 10.72
N LEU A 73 -1.49 -2.00 11.19
CA LEU A 73 -2.49 -2.80 11.90
C LEU A 73 -2.71 -2.26 13.31
N ASN A 74 -3.93 -2.38 13.81
CA ASN A 74 -4.21 -2.15 15.24
C ASN A 74 -3.80 -3.37 16.06
N LYS A 75 -3.56 -3.20 17.37
CA LYS A 75 -3.19 -4.30 18.29
C LYS A 75 -4.12 -5.53 18.23
N ALA A 76 -5.40 -5.33 17.93
CA ALA A 76 -6.34 -6.44 17.76
C ALA A 76 -6.09 -7.20 16.44
N GLU A 77 -5.83 -6.48 15.35
CA GLU A 77 -5.59 -7.03 14.01
C GLU A 77 -4.17 -7.63 13.89
N GLU A 78 -3.21 -7.17 14.68
CA GLU A 78 -1.87 -7.76 14.79
C GLU A 78 -1.91 -9.21 15.30
N ASN A 79 -2.93 -9.57 16.09
CA ASN A 79 -3.09 -10.92 16.63
C ASN A 79 -3.83 -11.88 15.68
N TYR A 80 -4.30 -11.40 14.52
CA TYR A 80 -4.96 -12.25 13.53
C TYR A 80 -3.99 -13.24 12.89
N ALA A 81 -4.52 -14.38 12.46
CA ALA A 81 -3.76 -15.35 11.70
C ALA A 81 -3.38 -14.77 10.32
N THR A 82 -2.33 -15.31 9.70
CA THR A 82 -1.80 -14.79 8.42
C THR A 82 -2.86 -14.75 7.32
N ASN A 83 -3.70 -15.79 7.22
CA ASN A 83 -4.81 -15.86 6.26
C ASN A 83 -5.88 -14.78 6.52
N GLU A 84 -6.19 -14.49 7.77
CA GLU A 84 -7.14 -13.44 8.16
C GLU A 84 -6.57 -12.05 7.83
N LYS A 85 -5.26 -11.85 8.02
CA LYS A 85 -4.56 -10.62 7.63
C LYS A 85 -4.54 -10.41 6.12
N GLU A 86 -4.30 -11.46 5.35
CA GLU A 86 -4.39 -11.41 3.88
C GLU A 86 -5.80 -11.02 3.41
N MET A 87 -6.84 -11.66 3.98
CA MET A 87 -8.23 -11.30 3.67
C MET A 87 -8.55 -9.85 4.08
N LEU A 88 -8.06 -9.43 5.25
CA LEU A 88 -8.22 -8.06 5.72
C LEU A 88 -7.56 -7.06 4.77
N ALA A 89 -6.37 -7.36 4.25
CA ALA A 89 -5.67 -6.54 3.26
C ALA A 89 -6.50 -6.35 1.99
N ILE A 90 -7.06 -7.44 1.45
CA ILE A 90 -7.91 -7.41 0.25
C ILE A 90 -9.16 -6.57 0.51
N VAL A 91 -9.90 -6.85 1.58
CA VAL A 91 -11.14 -6.14 1.91
C VAL A 91 -10.87 -4.65 2.16
N TRP A 92 -9.79 -4.34 2.88
CA TRP A 92 -9.39 -2.96 3.14
C TRP A 92 -8.97 -2.22 1.86
N ALA A 93 -8.21 -2.87 0.98
CA ALA A 93 -7.76 -2.30 -0.27
C ALA A 93 -8.94 -2.02 -1.21
N LEU A 94 -9.88 -2.97 -1.36
CA LEU A 94 -11.10 -2.79 -2.15
C LEU A 94 -11.98 -1.65 -1.61
N LYS A 95 -12.11 -1.53 -0.28
CA LYS A 95 -12.88 -0.44 0.36
C LYS A 95 -12.21 0.91 0.14
N THR A 96 -10.89 0.99 0.27
CA THR A 96 -10.12 2.23 0.12
C THR A 96 -10.12 2.69 -1.34
N LEU A 97 -9.99 1.75 -2.28
CA LEU A 97 -9.93 2.02 -3.72
C LEU A 97 -11.29 1.97 -4.40
N ARG A 98 -12.38 1.87 -3.64
CA ARG A 98 -13.77 1.81 -4.14
C ARG A 98 -14.07 2.88 -5.21
N ASN A 99 -13.53 4.08 -5.04
CA ASN A 99 -13.70 5.19 -5.99
C ASN A 99 -13.03 4.93 -7.36
N TYR A 100 -11.93 4.18 -7.39
CA TYR A 100 -11.24 3.78 -8.62
C TYR A 100 -11.89 2.55 -9.26
N LEU A 101 -12.37 1.62 -8.43
CA LEU A 101 -12.89 0.34 -8.89
C LEU A 101 -14.31 0.44 -9.48
N TYR A 102 -15.14 1.37 -9.01
CA TYR A 102 -16.53 1.49 -9.47
C TYR A 102 -16.70 1.88 -10.94
N GLY A 103 -15.71 2.56 -11.52
CA GLY A 103 -15.73 2.92 -12.94
C GLY A 103 -15.03 1.91 -13.83
N SER A 104 -14.35 0.90 -13.26
CA SER A 104 -13.48 0.01 -14.02
C SER A 104 -14.22 -1.10 -14.74
N ALA A 105 -13.74 -1.45 -15.94
CA ALA A 105 -14.19 -2.61 -16.68
C ALA A 105 -13.88 -3.95 -15.98
N ALA A 106 -12.74 -4.07 -15.30
CA ALA A 106 -12.30 -5.30 -14.64
C ALA A 106 -11.20 -5.05 -13.60
N VAL A 107 -11.18 -5.87 -12.53
CA VAL A 107 -10.19 -5.78 -11.45
C VAL A 107 -9.65 -7.18 -11.16
N LYS A 108 -8.35 -7.38 -11.36
CA LYS A 108 -7.62 -8.57 -10.92
C LYS A 108 -6.94 -8.30 -9.59
N ILE A 109 -7.09 -9.23 -8.65
CA ILE A 109 -6.48 -9.13 -7.32
C ILE A 109 -5.36 -10.17 -7.22
N PHE A 110 -4.16 -9.71 -6.89
CA PHE A 110 -2.99 -10.55 -6.68
C PHE A 110 -2.56 -10.48 -5.21
N LYS A 111 -2.12 -11.62 -4.65
CA LYS A 111 -1.48 -11.67 -3.34
C LYS A 111 0.03 -11.84 -3.50
N THR A 112 0.80 -11.31 -2.56
CA THR A 112 2.28 -11.40 -2.60
C THR A 112 2.81 -12.83 -2.70
N THR A 113 2.08 -13.82 -2.16
CA THR A 113 2.50 -15.23 -2.19
C THR A 113 2.38 -15.86 -3.59
N ASP A 114 1.54 -15.31 -4.46
CA ASP A 114 1.36 -15.82 -5.83
C ASP A 114 2.40 -15.26 -6.82
N LEU A 115 3.08 -14.17 -6.48
CA LEU A 115 4.21 -13.63 -7.26
C LEU A 115 5.45 -14.55 -7.23
N GLY A 116 5.61 -15.36 -6.17
CA GLY A 116 6.69 -16.34 -6.05
C GLY A 116 6.45 -17.68 -6.76
N ARG A 117 5.26 -17.88 -7.38
CA ARG A 117 4.89 -19.10 -8.10
C ARG A 117 4.91 -18.97 -9.62
N MET A 118 5.39 -17.85 -10.15
CA MET A 118 5.60 -17.64 -11.59
C MET A 118 7.06 -17.93 -12.01
N HIS A 119 7.61 -19.05 -11.57
CA HIS A 119 8.85 -19.64 -12.09
C HIS A 119 8.74 -21.16 -12.17
#